data_AF-A0A397V052-F1
#
_entry.id   AF-A0A397V052-F1
#
_cell.length_a   1.000
_cell.length_b   1.000
_cell.length_c   1.000
_cell.angle_alpha   90.00
_cell.angle_beta   90.00
_cell.angle_gamma   90.00
#
_symmetry.space_group_name_H-M   'P 1'
#
loop_
_entity.id
_entity.type
_entity.pdbx_description
1 polymer ?
#
loop_
_entity_poly.entity_id
_entity_poly.type
_entity_poly.pdbx_seq_one_letter_code
_entity_poly.pdbx_strand_id
1 'polypeptide(L)'
;MIGVAKRVFSFLVILGIIVLAFSHALHLLLRPTTEYSYNRPSYTDDLNNPWNLVARYQSISPDGTISGSSFIATPDENTNLFAIFDTAIIAVYFMLTGDSSAVSPWVLRKNWTLVILLIKFSFFTTIYLMNLFIGLLGIAIDQTNNEESFLKLRGEILSEIELFWMLPYQRRKKNWFPEILYYEASVDELKKYVKRVKDDADEVLQPYLSSAILRIAEYDYTIEEKIDNVDKNINEHFDTLSKEFKHLVEKIAELTGPIKNKKDKDEEE
;
A
#
# COMPACT_ATOMS: atom_id res chain seq x y z
N MET A 1 -11.48 6.94 -1.34
CA MET A 1 -10.23 7.71 -1.17
C MET A 1 -9.84 7.98 0.28
N ILE A 2 -10.74 8.41 1.19
CA ILE A 2 -10.42 8.60 2.63
C ILE A 2 -9.74 7.38 3.28
N GLY A 3 -10.19 6.16 2.93
CA GLY A 3 -9.62 4.91 3.47
C GLY A 3 -8.17 4.65 3.04
N VAL A 4 -7.78 5.07 1.83
CA VAL A 4 -6.40 4.93 1.32
C VAL A 4 -5.47 5.86 2.08
N ALA A 5 -5.87 7.13 2.24
CA ALA A 5 -5.09 8.12 2.99
C ALA A 5 -4.84 7.67 4.43
N LYS A 6 -5.85 7.11 5.11
CA LYS A 6 -5.70 6.58 6.47
C LYS A 6 -4.69 5.42 6.56
N ARG A 7 -4.62 4.56 5.53
CA ARG A 7 -3.68 3.43 5.48
C ARG A 7 -2.24 3.88 5.21
N VAL A 8 -2.06 4.90 4.37
CA VAL A 8 -0.72 5.39 3.97
C VAL A 8 -0.20 6.48 4.93
N PHE A 9 -1.04 7.03 5.80
CA PHE A 9 -0.65 8.09 6.74
C PHE A 9 0.54 7.71 7.64
N SER A 10 0.57 6.49 8.19
CA SER A 10 1.70 6.03 9.02
C SER A 10 3.02 6.05 8.26
N PHE A 11 3.00 5.77 6.95
CA PHE A 11 4.18 5.88 6.11
C PHE A 11 4.62 7.33 5.92
N LEU A 12 3.67 8.26 5.70
CA LEU A 12 3.99 9.69 5.57
C LEU A 12 4.65 10.26 6.82
N VAL A 13 4.25 9.81 8.01
CA VAL A 13 4.89 10.19 9.27
C VAL A 13 6.35 9.73 9.31
N ILE A 14 6.60 8.47 8.94
CA ILE A 14 7.96 7.91 8.88
C ILE A 14 8.81 8.70 7.86
N LEU A 15 8.28 8.94 6.66
CA LEU A 15 8.93 9.76 5.64
C LEU A 15 9.25 11.16 6.16
N GLY A 16 8.33 11.81 6.87
CA GLY A 16 8.55 13.12 7.47
C GLY A 16 9.70 13.14 8.48
N ILE A 17 9.77 12.14 9.37
CA ILE A 17 10.88 12.01 10.33
C ILE A 17 12.22 11.85 9.61
N ILE A 18 12.25 11.06 8.54
CA ILE A 18 13.45 10.82 7.75
C ILE A 18 13.90 12.10 7.04
N VAL A 19 12.98 12.83 6.40
CA VAL A 19 13.26 14.12 5.77
C VAL A 19 13.84 15.08 6.81
N LEU A 20 13.22 15.21 7.99
CA LEU A 20 13.73 16.05 9.07
C LEU A 20 15.15 15.65 9.54
N ALA A 21 15.43 14.35 9.64
CA ALA A 21 16.76 13.87 10.04
C ALA A 21 17.84 14.24 9.01
N PHE A 22 17.55 14.07 7.72
CA PHE A 22 18.49 14.46 6.65
C PHE A 22 18.62 15.98 6.53
N SER A 23 17.53 16.74 6.66
CA SER A 23 17.57 18.21 6.68
C SER A 23 18.43 18.72 7.82
N HIS A 24 18.29 18.14 9.00
CA HIS A 24 19.12 18.51 10.15
C HIS A 24 20.60 18.17 9.93
N ALA A 25 20.90 16.97 9.41
CA ALA A 25 22.27 16.57 9.11
C ALA A 25 22.93 17.46 8.05
N LEU A 26 22.21 17.78 6.97
CA LEU A 26 22.69 18.66 5.89
C LEU A 26 22.81 20.10 6.37
N HIS A 27 21.85 20.60 7.16
CA HIS A 27 21.95 21.92 7.78
C HIS A 27 23.21 22.04 8.65
N LEU A 28 23.48 21.06 9.50
CA LEU A 28 24.70 21.06 10.32
C LEU A 28 25.99 21.03 9.49
N LEU A 29 25.98 20.29 8.37
CA LEU A 29 27.15 20.12 7.51
C LEU A 29 27.40 21.33 6.60
N LEU A 30 26.35 21.96 6.10
CA LEU A 30 26.39 22.97 5.04
C LEU A 30 26.03 24.38 5.50
N ARG A 31 25.72 24.58 6.79
CA ARG A 31 25.56 25.93 7.34
C ARG A 31 26.89 26.70 7.33
N PRO A 32 26.85 28.01 7.09
CA PRO A 32 27.98 28.89 7.36
C PRO A 32 28.33 28.87 8.85
N THR A 33 29.62 28.88 9.15
CA THR A 33 30.18 28.98 10.51
C THR A 33 30.60 30.41 10.86
N THR A 34 30.79 31.24 9.84
CA THR A 34 31.18 32.65 9.96
C THR A 34 30.01 33.58 9.65
N GLU A 35 30.01 34.76 10.28
CA GLU A 35 29.03 35.80 9.93
C GLU A 35 29.26 36.30 8.50
N TYR A 36 28.16 36.49 7.77
CA TYR A 36 28.18 36.98 6.40
C TYR A 36 27.04 37.98 6.18
N SER A 37 27.20 38.81 5.14
CA SER A 37 26.16 39.73 4.68
C SER A 37 26.07 39.64 3.16
N TYR A 38 24.86 39.67 2.60
CA TYR A 38 24.67 39.68 1.14
C TYR A 38 25.12 40.99 0.49
N ASN A 39 25.22 42.08 1.25
CA ASN A 39 25.55 43.40 0.72
C ASN A 39 27.06 43.68 0.68
N ARG A 40 27.88 42.84 1.31
CA ARG A 40 29.32 43.04 1.39
C ARG A 40 30.06 41.71 1.25
N PRO A 41 31.06 41.62 0.35
CA PRO A 41 31.85 40.41 0.20
C PRO A 41 32.60 40.08 1.49
N SER A 42 32.50 38.81 1.89
CA SER A 42 33.22 38.26 3.04
C SER A 42 34.14 37.16 2.53
N TYR A 43 35.46 37.39 2.62
CA TYR A 43 36.49 36.44 2.18
C TYR A 43 36.98 35.62 3.37
N THR A 44 36.09 34.77 3.89
CA THR A 44 36.41 33.83 4.97
C THR A 44 36.84 32.48 4.39
N ASP A 45 37.64 31.73 5.14
CA ASP A 45 38.01 30.34 4.81
C ASP A 45 36.83 29.34 4.94
N ASP A 46 35.66 29.84 5.34
CA ASP A 46 34.42 29.10 5.43
C ASP A 46 33.90 28.68 4.05
N LEU A 47 34.01 27.39 3.75
CA LEU A 47 33.56 26.78 2.48
C LEU A 47 32.05 26.90 2.25
N ASN A 48 31.25 27.10 3.30
CA ASN A 48 29.79 27.16 3.22
C ASN A 48 29.26 28.61 3.11
N ASN A 49 30.13 29.61 3.19
CA ASN A 49 29.75 31.01 3.03
C ASN A 49 29.17 31.26 1.62
N PRO A 50 28.00 31.90 1.46
CA PRO A 50 27.40 32.16 0.15
C PRO A 50 28.34 32.83 -0.86
N TRP A 51 29.24 33.71 -0.41
CA TRP A 51 30.23 34.36 -1.28
C TRP A 51 31.27 33.40 -1.89
N ASN A 52 31.46 32.22 -1.29
CA ASN A 52 32.34 31.17 -1.78
C ASN A 52 31.63 30.13 -2.66
N LEU A 53 30.29 30.15 -2.68
CA LEU A 53 29.44 29.21 -3.43
C LEU A 53 29.00 29.75 -4.79
N VAL A 54 28.98 31.08 -4.96
CA VAL A 54 28.59 31.74 -6.20
C VAL A 54 29.60 31.53 -7.35
N ALA A 55 29.08 31.59 -8.58
CA ALA A 55 29.90 31.52 -9.77
C ALA A 55 30.91 32.68 -9.88
N ARG A 56 32.10 32.36 -10.35
CA ARG A 56 33.16 33.32 -10.70
C ARG A 56 33.33 33.36 -12.20
N TYR A 57 33.21 34.55 -12.78
CA TYR A 57 33.35 34.79 -14.21
C TYR A 57 34.71 35.40 -14.49
N GLN A 58 35.47 34.77 -15.38
CA GLN A 58 36.73 35.31 -15.88
C GLN A 58 36.48 35.94 -17.24
N SER A 59 37.01 37.15 -17.46
CA SER A 59 36.94 37.76 -18.79
C SER A 59 38.00 37.12 -19.69
N ILE A 60 37.55 36.60 -20.83
CA ILE A 60 38.40 36.01 -21.87
C ILE A 60 38.49 37.03 -23.00
N SER A 61 39.71 37.44 -23.31
CA SER A 61 40.01 38.35 -24.42
C SER A 61 39.83 37.65 -25.78
N PRO A 62 39.62 38.40 -26.88
CA PRO A 62 39.45 37.81 -28.22
C PRO A 62 40.64 36.95 -28.72
N ASP A 63 41.83 37.15 -28.14
CA ASP A 63 43.04 36.38 -28.39
C ASP A 63 43.12 35.07 -27.58
N GLY A 64 42.10 34.75 -26.79
CA GLY A 64 42.04 33.56 -25.94
C GLY A 64 42.77 33.70 -24.61
N THR A 65 43.33 34.87 -24.29
CA THR A 65 43.98 35.11 -23.00
C THR A 65 42.94 35.34 -21.90
N ILE A 66 43.16 34.71 -20.73
CA ILE A 66 42.33 34.93 -19.55
C ILE A 66 42.84 36.18 -18.84
N SER A 67 42.04 37.24 -18.83
CA SER A 67 42.37 38.46 -18.08
C SER A 67 42.36 38.18 -16.57
N GLY A 68 43.28 38.80 -15.82
CA GLY A 68 43.41 38.59 -14.38
C GLY A 68 42.24 39.12 -13.53
N SER A 69 41.36 39.94 -14.12
CA SER A 69 40.15 40.44 -13.46
C SER A 69 39.03 39.39 -13.51
N SER A 70 38.53 39.02 -12.33
CA SER A 70 37.36 38.13 -12.19
C SER A 70 36.17 38.88 -11.60
N PHE A 71 35.00 38.62 -12.15
CA PHE A 71 33.72 39.09 -11.61
C PHE A 71 33.09 37.98 -10.78
N ILE A 72 32.39 38.34 -9.71
CA ILE A 72 31.74 37.39 -8.79
C ILE A 72 30.25 37.71 -8.79
N ALA A 73 29.41 36.70 -8.94
CA ALA A 73 27.97 36.89 -8.80
C ALA A 73 27.62 37.28 -7.36
N THR A 74 26.64 38.16 -7.19
CA THR A 74 26.14 38.53 -5.85
C THR A 74 25.31 37.38 -5.29
N PRO A 75 25.65 36.83 -4.11
CA PRO A 75 24.84 35.79 -3.48
C PRO A 75 23.50 36.35 -2.99
N ASP A 76 22.52 35.47 -2.93
CA ASP A 76 21.19 35.71 -2.40
C ASP A 76 20.82 34.67 -1.34
N GLU A 77 19.60 34.76 -0.80
CA GLU A 77 19.08 33.81 0.19
C GLU A 77 18.99 32.36 -0.35
N ASN A 78 18.86 32.18 -1.66
CA ASN A 78 18.77 30.87 -2.30
C ASN A 78 20.14 30.22 -2.58
N THR A 79 21.23 31.00 -2.49
CA THR A 79 22.59 30.52 -2.80
C THR A 79 23.04 29.41 -1.83
N ASN A 80 22.66 29.51 -0.55
CA ASN A 80 22.86 28.43 0.42
C ASN A 80 21.54 28.13 1.15
N LEU A 81 20.74 27.23 0.58
CA LEU A 81 19.47 26.79 1.18
C LEU A 81 19.64 26.08 2.53
N PHE A 82 20.85 25.65 2.89
CA PHE A 82 21.13 24.98 4.16
C PHE A 82 21.60 25.94 5.25
N ALA A 83 21.71 27.24 4.98
CA ALA A 83 22.09 28.24 5.98
C ALA A 83 21.06 28.36 7.12
N ILE A 84 19.77 28.21 6.81
CA ILE A 84 18.66 28.24 7.76
C ILE A 84 18.00 26.85 7.77
N PHE A 85 17.54 26.42 8.95
CA PHE A 85 16.93 25.09 9.10
C PHE A 85 15.62 24.95 8.30
N ASP A 86 14.78 25.99 8.27
CA ASP A 86 13.50 25.96 7.56
C ASP A 86 13.69 25.74 6.05
N THR A 87 14.64 26.46 5.44
CA THR A 87 14.99 26.31 4.02
C THR A 87 15.68 24.98 3.75
N ALA A 88 16.40 24.41 4.73
CA ALA A 88 17.00 23.09 4.62
C ALA A 88 15.94 21.96 4.56
N ILE A 89 14.80 22.13 5.22
CA ILE A 89 13.67 21.19 5.11
C ILE A 89 13.12 21.20 3.68
N ILE A 90 12.91 22.40 3.12
CA ILE A 90 12.39 22.57 1.76
C ILE A 90 13.40 22.02 0.73
N ALA A 91 14.69 22.27 0.91
CA ALA A 91 15.75 21.75 0.05
C ALA A 91 15.74 20.22 -0.01
N VAL A 92 15.66 19.54 1.14
CA VAL A 92 15.62 18.06 1.19
C VAL A 92 14.31 17.52 0.60
N TYR A 93 13.19 18.23 0.75
CA TYR A 93 11.96 17.88 0.06
C TYR A 93 12.11 17.94 -1.47
N PHE A 94 12.76 18.97 -2.02
CA PHE A 94 13.05 19.00 -3.47
C PHE A 94 14.04 17.89 -3.88
N MET A 95 15.03 17.60 -3.05
CA MET A 95 15.92 16.45 -3.27
C MET A 95 15.18 15.11 -3.29
N LEU A 96 14.08 14.97 -2.54
CA LEU A 96 13.21 13.79 -2.58
C LEU A 96 12.62 13.56 -3.97
N THR A 97 12.28 14.64 -4.69
CA THR A 97 11.78 14.59 -6.07
C THR A 97 12.88 14.38 -7.12
N GLY A 98 14.14 14.28 -6.68
CA GLY A 98 15.31 14.12 -7.55
C GLY A 98 15.99 15.42 -7.95
N ASP A 99 15.54 16.57 -7.43
CA ASP A 99 16.20 17.86 -7.70
C ASP A 99 17.48 18.00 -6.86
N SER A 100 18.62 18.12 -7.53
CA SER A 100 19.93 18.30 -6.90
C SER A 100 20.43 19.75 -6.91
N SER A 101 19.60 20.69 -7.37
CA SER A 101 19.91 22.12 -7.43
C SER A 101 20.42 22.66 -6.09
N ALA A 102 19.80 22.22 -4.99
CA ALA A 102 20.13 22.64 -3.63
C ALA A 102 21.57 22.31 -3.21
N VAL A 103 22.19 21.25 -3.74
CA VAL A 103 23.56 20.83 -3.40
C VAL A 103 24.56 21.09 -4.52
N SER A 104 24.10 21.58 -5.67
CA SER A 104 24.93 21.91 -6.82
C SER A 104 26.03 22.97 -6.56
N PRO A 105 25.88 23.93 -5.61
CA PRO A 105 26.94 24.91 -5.35
C PRO A 105 28.23 24.29 -4.78
N TRP A 106 28.16 23.10 -4.18
CA TRP A 106 29.32 22.44 -3.57
C TRP A 106 30.06 21.54 -4.57
N VAL A 107 31.39 21.64 -4.57
CA VAL A 107 32.25 20.73 -5.35
C VAL A 107 32.33 19.38 -4.64
N LEU A 108 31.55 18.40 -5.11
CA LEU A 108 31.44 17.05 -4.53
C LEU A 108 32.81 16.36 -4.31
N ARG A 109 33.76 16.54 -5.23
CA ARG A 109 35.11 15.96 -5.11
C ARG A 109 35.88 16.44 -3.87
N LYS A 110 35.57 17.63 -3.36
CA LYS A 110 36.23 18.19 -2.17
C LYS A 110 35.59 17.74 -0.86
N ASN A 111 34.31 17.34 -0.90
CA ASN A 111 33.50 17.11 0.29
C ASN A 111 32.99 15.66 0.34
N TRP A 112 33.85 14.71 0.71
CA TRP A 112 33.50 13.29 0.80
C TRP A 112 32.37 13.00 1.80
N THR A 113 32.31 13.73 2.92
CA THR A 113 31.21 13.59 3.89
C THR A 113 29.85 13.91 3.26
N LEU A 114 29.78 14.98 2.46
CA LEU A 114 28.57 15.34 1.72
C LEU A 114 28.20 14.26 0.70
N VAL A 115 29.19 13.76 -0.05
CA VAL A 115 28.97 12.69 -1.04
C VAL A 115 28.40 11.42 -0.38
N ILE A 116 28.98 10.98 0.74
CA ILE A 116 28.49 9.81 1.47
C ILE A 116 27.06 10.03 1.96
N LEU A 117 26.76 11.23 2.47
CA LEU A 117 25.42 11.59 2.95
C LEU A 117 24.40 11.59 1.80
N LEU A 118 24.77 12.11 0.62
CA LEU A 118 23.93 12.13 -0.58
C LEU A 118 23.67 10.73 -1.15
N ILE A 119 24.68 9.86 -1.17
CA ILE A 119 24.51 8.46 -1.60
C ILE A 119 23.55 7.74 -0.65
N LYS A 120 23.73 7.91 0.66
CA LYS A 120 22.82 7.32 1.67
C LYS A 120 21.40 7.86 1.52
N PHE A 121 21.25 9.17 1.32
CA PHE A 121 19.96 9.81 1.09
C PHE A 121 19.27 9.20 -0.13
N SER A 122 19.91 9.22 -1.30
CA SER A 122 19.34 8.73 -2.55
C SER A 122 18.97 7.25 -2.50
N PHE A 123 19.82 6.40 -1.91
CA PHE A 123 19.51 4.98 -1.72
C PHE A 123 18.26 4.80 -0.85
N PHE A 124 18.18 5.52 0.27
CA PHE A 124 17.09 5.34 1.22
C PHE A 124 15.78 5.96 0.73
N THR A 125 15.82 7.13 0.11
CA THR A 125 14.61 7.83 -0.30
C THR A 125 14.11 7.37 -1.67
N THR A 126 14.94 7.49 -2.71
CA THR A 126 14.57 7.19 -4.09
C THR A 126 14.39 5.70 -4.33
N ILE A 127 15.32 4.87 -3.87
CA ILE A 127 15.29 3.42 -4.16
C ILE A 127 14.38 2.68 -3.19
N TYR A 128 14.44 3.00 -1.90
CA TYR A 128 13.67 2.28 -0.89
C TYR A 128 12.30 2.91 -0.62
N LEU A 129 12.24 4.16 -0.12
CA LEU A 129 10.99 4.75 0.35
C LEU A 129 9.99 5.05 -0.77
N MET A 130 10.38 5.68 -1.88
CA MET A 130 9.44 6.01 -2.97
C MET A 130 8.86 4.75 -3.60
N ASN A 131 9.69 3.73 -3.82
CA ASN A 131 9.22 2.45 -4.35
C ASN A 131 8.30 1.71 -3.36
N LEU A 132 8.65 1.73 -2.06
CA LEU A 132 7.79 1.19 -1.00
C LEU A 132 6.45 1.95 -0.91
N PHE A 133 6.47 3.28 -1.04
CA PHE A 133 5.29 4.12 -1.04
C PHE A 133 4.34 3.74 -2.18
N ILE A 134 4.86 3.60 -3.40
CA ILE A 134 4.07 3.18 -4.58
C ILE A 134 3.47 1.79 -4.34
N GLY A 135 4.25 0.85 -3.78
CA GLY A 135 3.76 -0.50 -3.45
C GLY A 135 2.64 -0.49 -2.40
N LEU A 136 2.82 0.24 -1.29
CA LEU A 136 1.80 0.38 -0.25
C LEU A 136 0.54 1.07 -0.77
N LEU A 137 0.69 2.09 -1.62
CA LEU A 137 -0.41 2.80 -2.24
C LEU A 137 -1.17 1.88 -3.20
N GLY A 138 -0.47 1.05 -3.97
CA GLY A 138 -1.08 0.01 -4.82
C GLY A 138 -1.95 -0.97 -4.03
N ILE A 139 -1.42 -1.52 -2.94
CA ILE A 139 -2.18 -2.44 -2.06
C ILE A 139 -3.39 -1.74 -1.45
N ALA A 140 -3.23 -0.51 -0.98
CA ALA A 140 -4.32 0.25 -0.37
C ALA A 140 -5.43 0.60 -1.38
N ILE A 141 -5.07 0.87 -2.64
CA ILE A 141 -6.04 1.09 -3.72
C ILE A 141 -6.79 -0.21 -4.02
N ASP A 142 -6.07 -1.31 -4.20
CA ASP A 142 -6.68 -2.61 -4.52
C ASP A 142 -7.74 -3.01 -3.48
N GLN A 143 -7.43 -2.83 -2.20
CA GLN A 143 -8.34 -3.15 -1.09
C GLN A 143 -9.51 -2.17 -0.93
N THR A 144 -9.45 -0.97 -1.51
CA THR A 144 -10.51 0.04 -1.40
C THR A 144 -11.32 0.19 -2.69
N ASN A 145 -10.89 -0.43 -3.78
CA ASN A 145 -11.61 -0.51 -5.05
C ASN A 145 -12.73 -1.56 -4.97
N ASN A 146 -13.64 -1.41 -4.00
CA ASN A 146 -14.80 -2.27 -3.84
C ASN A 146 -16.04 -1.59 -4.47
N GLU A 147 -16.60 -2.21 -5.50
CA GLU A 147 -17.85 -1.78 -6.15
C GLU A 147 -19.00 -1.64 -5.13
N GLU A 148 -19.07 -2.52 -4.13
CA GLU A 148 -20.09 -2.46 -3.08
C GLU A 148 -20.00 -1.15 -2.27
N SER A 149 -18.78 -0.70 -1.95
CA SER A 149 -18.57 0.56 -1.22
C SER A 149 -18.95 1.78 -2.08
N PHE A 150 -18.73 1.69 -3.39
CA PHE A 150 -19.18 2.72 -4.33
C PHE A 150 -20.71 2.79 -4.44
N LEU A 151 -21.38 1.64 -4.57
CA LEU A 151 -22.84 1.56 -4.61
C LEU A 151 -23.48 2.06 -3.31
N LYS A 152 -22.90 1.71 -2.15
CA LYS A 152 -23.34 2.21 -0.84
C LYS A 152 -23.25 3.73 -0.77
N LEU A 153 -22.10 4.31 -1.14
CA LEU A 153 -21.92 5.76 -1.16
C LEU A 153 -22.89 6.44 -2.12
N ARG A 154 -23.12 5.85 -3.29
CA ARG A 154 -24.09 6.37 -4.27
C ARG A 154 -25.51 6.38 -3.71
N GLY A 155 -25.90 5.32 -2.99
CA GLY A 155 -27.20 5.24 -2.32
C GLY A 155 -27.35 6.28 -1.21
N GLU A 156 -26.31 6.46 -0.39
CA GLU A 156 -26.28 7.47 0.69
C GLU A 156 -26.46 8.89 0.13
N ILE A 157 -25.67 9.26 -0.88
CA ILE A 157 -25.80 10.55 -1.58
C ILE A 157 -27.21 10.71 -2.18
N LEU A 158 -27.74 9.66 -2.81
CA LEU A 158 -29.08 9.72 -3.41
C LEU A 158 -30.16 9.97 -2.34
N SER A 159 -30.05 9.29 -1.19
CA SER A 159 -30.97 9.49 -0.06
C SER A 159 -30.89 10.90 0.53
N GLU A 160 -29.70 11.50 0.60
CA GLU A 160 -29.53 12.88 1.05
C GLU A 160 -30.16 13.87 0.07
N ILE A 161 -29.97 13.66 -1.23
CA ILE A 161 -30.61 14.45 -2.28
C ILE A 161 -32.13 14.31 -2.17
N GLU A 162 -32.63 13.09 -1.96
CA GLU A 162 -34.05 12.82 -1.82
C GLU A 162 -34.68 13.52 -0.61
N LEU A 163 -33.95 13.58 0.50
CA LEU A 163 -34.43 14.15 1.75
C LEU A 163 -34.35 15.67 1.77
N PHE A 164 -33.21 16.25 1.33
CA PHE A 164 -32.90 17.67 1.53
C PHE A 164 -33.07 18.53 0.28
N TRP A 165 -32.89 17.98 -0.93
CA TRP A 165 -32.79 18.77 -2.16
C TRP A 165 -34.00 18.65 -3.09
N MET A 166 -34.88 17.68 -2.85
CA MET A 166 -36.10 17.51 -3.64
C MET A 166 -37.33 18.13 -3.00
N LEU A 167 -38.15 18.77 -3.84
CA LEU A 167 -39.44 19.31 -3.43
C LEU A 167 -40.47 18.19 -3.22
N PRO A 168 -41.46 18.39 -2.32
CA PRO A 168 -42.43 17.33 -1.98
C PRO A 168 -43.19 16.76 -3.19
N TYR A 169 -43.41 17.57 -4.24
CA TYR A 169 -44.09 17.10 -5.45
C TYR A 169 -43.19 16.22 -6.34
N GLN A 170 -41.86 16.42 -6.31
CA GLN A 170 -40.91 15.61 -7.07
C GLN A 170 -40.79 14.21 -6.47
N ARG A 171 -40.80 14.10 -5.13
CA ARG A 171 -40.78 12.79 -4.44
C ARG A 171 -42.04 11.94 -4.67
N ARG A 172 -43.17 12.58 -4.99
CA ARG A 172 -44.45 11.89 -5.24
C ARG A 172 -44.66 11.51 -6.72
N LYS A 173 -43.69 11.82 -7.59
CA LYS A 173 -43.77 11.46 -9.01
C LYS A 173 -43.49 9.97 -9.19
N LYS A 174 -44.53 9.20 -9.53
CA LYS A 174 -44.44 7.74 -9.77
C LYS A 174 -43.44 7.34 -10.87
N ASN A 175 -43.14 8.26 -11.80
CA ASN A 175 -42.18 8.05 -12.86
C ASN A 175 -40.71 8.22 -12.42
N TRP A 176 -40.45 8.88 -11.28
CA TRP A 176 -39.10 8.97 -10.69
C TRP A 176 -38.96 8.02 -9.50
N PHE A 177 -40.04 7.81 -8.76
CA PHE A 177 -40.14 6.91 -7.61
C PHE A 177 -41.19 5.83 -7.89
N PRO A 178 -40.80 4.73 -8.57
CA PRO A 178 -41.72 3.63 -8.81
C PRO A 178 -42.13 2.96 -7.49
N GLU A 179 -43.38 2.52 -7.42
CA GLU A 179 -43.95 1.85 -6.24
C GLU A 179 -43.43 0.41 -6.09
N ILE A 180 -42.96 -0.19 -7.18
CA ILE A 180 -42.44 -1.56 -7.25
C ILE A 180 -41.15 -1.55 -8.05
N LEU A 181 -40.06 -2.07 -7.47
CA LEU A 181 -38.83 -2.41 -8.19
C LEU A 181 -38.78 -3.91 -8.44
N TYR A 182 -38.65 -4.31 -9.70
CA TYR A 182 -38.33 -5.69 -10.06
C TYR A 182 -36.82 -5.85 -10.12
N TYR A 183 -36.29 -6.78 -9.32
CA TYR A 183 -34.90 -7.18 -9.35
C TYR A 183 -34.84 -8.69 -9.61
N GLU A 184 -34.12 -9.07 -10.66
CA GLU A 184 -33.84 -10.47 -10.96
C GLU A 184 -32.51 -10.82 -10.31
N ALA A 185 -32.52 -11.80 -9.41
CA ALA A 185 -31.34 -12.30 -8.72
C ALA A 185 -31.22 -13.79 -8.93
N SER A 186 -29.99 -14.32 -8.97
CA SER A 186 -29.81 -15.76 -8.92
C SER A 186 -30.28 -16.34 -7.58
N VAL A 187 -30.76 -17.58 -7.59
CA VAL A 187 -31.17 -18.27 -6.36
C VAL A 187 -29.98 -18.38 -5.38
N ASP A 188 -28.76 -18.52 -5.90
CA ASP A 188 -27.54 -18.64 -5.08
C ASP A 188 -27.14 -17.32 -4.40
N GLU A 189 -27.29 -16.18 -5.09
CA GLU A 189 -27.10 -14.86 -4.47
C GLU A 189 -28.14 -14.59 -3.38
N LEU A 190 -29.39 -14.97 -3.62
CA LEU A 190 -30.47 -14.85 -2.65
C LEU A 190 -30.16 -15.66 -1.38
N LYS A 191 -29.67 -16.89 -1.52
CA LYS A 191 -29.23 -17.72 -0.38
C LYS A 191 -28.13 -17.05 0.44
N LYS A 192 -27.07 -16.55 -0.23
CA LYS A 192 -25.95 -15.85 0.43
C LYS A 192 -26.45 -14.61 1.18
N TYR A 193 -27.39 -13.87 0.61
CA TYR A 193 -28.00 -12.72 1.26
C TYR A 193 -28.81 -13.11 2.50
N VAL A 194 -29.71 -14.10 2.39
CA VAL A 194 -30.53 -14.60 3.52
C VAL A 194 -29.64 -15.07 4.67
N LYS A 195 -28.53 -15.76 4.36
CA LYS A 195 -27.56 -16.21 5.37
C LYS A 195 -26.91 -15.04 6.10
N ARG A 196 -26.40 -14.04 5.36
CA ARG A 196 -25.81 -12.82 5.96
C ARG A 196 -26.80 -12.11 6.88
N VAL A 197 -28.06 -11.95 6.45
CA VAL A 197 -29.10 -11.30 7.27
C VAL A 197 -29.42 -12.09 8.55
N LYS A 198 -29.37 -13.43 8.51
CA LYS A 198 -29.56 -14.28 9.70
C LYS A 198 -28.35 -14.24 10.64
N ASP A 199 -27.14 -14.20 10.10
CA ASP A 199 -25.88 -14.20 10.86
C ASP A 199 -25.62 -12.82 11.52
N ASP A 200 -25.92 -11.70 10.84
CA ASP A 200 -25.79 -10.32 11.32
C ASP A 200 -27.07 -9.81 12.05
N ALA A 201 -27.67 -10.65 12.91
CA ALA A 201 -28.93 -10.36 13.59
C ALA A 201 -28.96 -9.08 14.46
N ASP A 202 -27.79 -8.47 14.73
CA ASP A 202 -27.63 -7.27 15.57
C ASP A 202 -27.73 -5.93 14.80
N GLU A 203 -27.96 -5.93 13.48
CA GLU A 203 -28.08 -4.69 12.71
C GLU A 203 -29.45 -4.01 12.89
N VAL A 204 -29.46 -2.70 13.18
CA VAL A 204 -30.63 -1.88 13.58
C VAL A 204 -31.78 -1.87 12.56
N LEU A 205 -31.53 -2.25 11.30
CA LEU A 205 -32.50 -2.25 10.22
C LEU A 205 -32.55 -3.61 9.51
N GLN A 206 -33.20 -4.60 10.13
CA GLN A 206 -33.40 -5.88 9.48
C GLN A 206 -34.41 -5.76 8.31
N PRO A 207 -34.03 -6.16 7.08
CA PRO A 207 -34.95 -6.18 5.95
C PRO A 207 -36.04 -7.24 6.16
N TYR A 208 -37.28 -6.92 5.76
CA TYR A 208 -38.38 -7.87 5.83
C TYR A 208 -38.21 -8.98 4.78
N LEU A 209 -38.00 -10.23 5.23
CA LEU A 209 -38.00 -11.41 4.37
C LEU A 209 -39.38 -12.08 4.39
N SER A 210 -40.02 -12.17 3.21
CA SER A 210 -41.26 -12.92 3.04
C SER A 210 -41.05 -14.42 3.29
N SER A 211 -42.08 -15.10 3.80
CA SER A 211 -42.07 -16.56 4.00
C SER A 211 -41.79 -17.33 2.72
N ALA A 212 -42.18 -16.80 1.55
CA ALA A 212 -41.87 -17.40 0.26
C ALA A 212 -40.35 -17.40 -0.06
N ILE A 213 -39.65 -16.32 0.30
CA ILE A 213 -38.20 -16.18 0.10
C ILE A 213 -37.45 -17.13 1.01
N LEU A 214 -37.84 -17.20 2.29
CA LEU A 214 -37.27 -18.15 3.25
C LEU A 214 -37.45 -19.60 2.79
N ARG A 215 -38.64 -19.94 2.27
CA ARG A 215 -38.91 -21.30 1.77
C ARG A 215 -38.02 -21.67 0.58
N ILE A 216 -37.75 -20.74 -0.33
CA ILE A 216 -36.86 -20.97 -1.48
C ILE A 216 -35.40 -21.13 -1.01
N ALA A 217 -34.96 -20.32 -0.04
CA ALA A 217 -33.60 -20.37 0.48
C ALA A 217 -33.34 -21.62 1.36
N GLU A 218 -34.30 -22.04 2.18
CA GLU A 218 -34.17 -23.17 3.12
C GLU A 218 -34.38 -24.53 2.45
N TYR A 219 -35.18 -24.61 1.38
CA TYR A 219 -35.44 -25.86 0.66
C TYR A 219 -34.16 -26.53 0.16
N ASP A 220 -33.22 -25.76 -0.39
CA ASP A 220 -31.97 -26.30 -0.93
C ASP A 220 -30.93 -26.60 0.18
N TYR A 221 -30.93 -25.83 1.28
CA TYR A 221 -30.07 -26.11 2.44
C TYR A 221 -30.38 -27.48 3.04
N THR A 222 -31.66 -27.83 3.13
CA THR A 222 -32.06 -29.17 3.59
C THR A 222 -31.67 -30.30 2.63
N ILE A 223 -31.34 -29.99 1.37
CA ILE A 223 -30.82 -30.96 0.40
C ILE A 223 -29.29 -31.07 0.55
N GLU A 224 -28.56 -29.96 0.62
CA GLU A 224 -27.11 -29.94 0.86
C GLU A 224 -26.73 -30.62 2.18
N GLU A 225 -27.43 -30.29 3.29
CA GLU A 225 -27.19 -30.92 4.59
C GLU A 225 -27.45 -32.43 4.55
N LYS A 226 -28.46 -32.87 3.78
CA LYS A 226 -28.71 -34.31 3.59
C LYS A 226 -27.62 -34.99 2.76
N ILE A 227 -27.08 -34.32 1.74
CA ILE A 227 -25.99 -34.84 0.91
C ILE A 227 -24.72 -34.98 1.74
N ASP A 228 -24.32 -33.94 2.49
CA ASP A 228 -23.15 -33.97 3.37
C ASP A 228 -23.23 -35.08 4.41
N ASN A 229 -24.42 -35.28 4.99
CA ASN A 229 -24.63 -36.32 5.99
C ASN A 229 -24.59 -37.74 5.38
N VAL A 230 -25.01 -37.89 4.12
CA VAL A 230 -24.87 -39.14 3.36
C VAL A 230 -23.40 -39.40 3.04
N ASP A 231 -22.66 -38.41 2.55
CA ASP A 231 -21.23 -38.54 2.23
C ASP A 231 -20.41 -38.88 3.49
N LYS A 232 -20.72 -38.24 4.62
CA LYS A 232 -20.09 -38.57 5.90
C LYS A 232 -20.36 -40.02 6.32
N ASN A 233 -21.61 -40.48 6.22
CA ASN A 233 -21.97 -41.87 6.49
C ASN A 233 -21.26 -42.87 5.58
N ILE A 234 -21.14 -42.55 4.27
CA ILE A 234 -20.44 -43.38 3.30
C ILE A 234 -18.96 -43.48 3.66
N ASN A 235 -18.32 -42.36 3.96
CA ASN A 235 -16.90 -42.33 4.33
C ASN A 235 -16.62 -43.12 5.62
N GLU A 236 -17.47 -42.98 6.64
CA GLU A 236 -17.36 -43.77 7.88
C GLU A 236 -17.51 -45.28 7.62
N HIS A 237 -18.44 -45.69 6.75
CA HIS A 237 -18.58 -47.08 6.35
C HIS A 237 -17.36 -47.58 5.54
N PHE A 238 -16.84 -46.76 4.63
CA PHE A 238 -15.70 -47.12 3.80
C PHE A 238 -14.42 -47.30 4.62
N ASP A 239 -14.20 -46.43 5.61
CA ASP A 239 -13.10 -46.56 6.58
C ASP A 239 -13.21 -47.83 7.42
N THR A 240 -14.43 -48.19 7.82
CA THR A 240 -14.68 -49.42 8.57
C THR A 240 -14.38 -50.65 7.72
N LEU A 241 -14.88 -50.68 6.48
CA LEU A 241 -14.63 -51.77 5.52
C LEU A 241 -13.13 -51.90 5.18
N SER A 242 -12.43 -50.78 5.01
CA SER A 242 -11.00 -50.74 4.75
C SER A 242 -10.19 -51.37 5.89
N LYS A 243 -10.55 -51.07 7.15
CA LYS A 243 -9.93 -51.69 8.33
C LYS A 243 -10.17 -53.20 8.39
N GLU A 244 -11.39 -53.65 8.10
CA GLU A 244 -11.71 -55.08 8.04
C GLU A 244 -10.93 -55.80 6.94
N PHE A 245 -10.85 -55.22 5.74
CA PHE A 245 -10.06 -55.77 4.63
C PHE A 245 -8.58 -55.89 5.00
N LYS A 246 -8.01 -54.85 5.64
CA LYS A 246 -6.60 -54.87 6.07
C LYS A 246 -6.33 -56.00 7.07
N HIS A 247 -7.21 -56.16 8.06
CA HIS A 247 -7.10 -57.25 9.03
C HIS A 247 -7.22 -58.64 8.35
N LEU A 248 -8.08 -58.78 7.33
CA LEU A 248 -8.24 -60.01 6.58
C LEU A 248 -6.98 -60.34 5.74
N VAL A 249 -6.37 -59.33 5.12
CA VAL A 249 -5.11 -59.46 4.37
C VAL A 249 -3.96 -59.87 5.31
N GLU A 250 -3.85 -59.25 6.49
CA GLU A 250 -2.85 -59.61 7.50
C GLU A 250 -3.03 -61.07 7.94
N LYS A 251 -4.27 -61.50 8.20
CA LYS A 251 -4.59 -62.88 8.57
C LYS A 251 -4.26 -63.90 7.46
N ILE A 252 -4.48 -63.54 6.19
CA ILE A 252 -4.09 -64.38 5.04
C ILE A 252 -2.56 -64.45 4.92
N ALA A 253 -1.85 -63.34 5.14
CA ALA A 253 -0.39 -63.31 5.11
C ALA A 253 0.23 -64.21 6.18
N GLU A 254 -0.32 -64.22 7.40
CA GLU A 254 0.10 -65.12 8.47
C GLU A 254 -0.12 -66.60 8.14
N LEU A 255 -1.25 -66.93 7.49
CA LEU A 255 -1.57 -68.32 7.10
C LEU A 255 -0.73 -68.82 5.91
N THR A 256 -0.30 -67.92 5.01
CA THR A 256 0.48 -68.28 3.80
C THR A 256 1.99 -68.25 4.02
N GLY A 257 2.49 -67.50 5.00
CA GLY A 257 3.89 -67.49 5.42
C GLY A 257 4.51 -68.89 5.65
N PRO A 258 3.87 -69.79 6.41
CA PRO A 258 4.41 -71.15 6.64
C PRO A 258 4.32 -72.07 5.41
N ILE A 259 3.47 -71.78 4.43
CA ILE A 259 3.37 -72.56 3.18
C ILE A 259 4.54 -72.24 2.24
N LYS A 260 5.00 -70.98 2.23
CA LYS A 260 6.15 -70.54 1.43
C LYS A 260 7.47 -71.11 1.94
N ASN A 261 7.66 -71.10 3.27
CA ASN A 261 8.85 -71.67 3.92
C ASN A 261 8.98 -73.20 3.79
N LYS A 262 7.88 -73.91 3.47
CA LYS A 262 7.94 -75.34 3.14
C LYS A 262 8.37 -75.56 1.68
N LYS A 263 7.89 -74.73 0.76
CA LYS A 263 8.22 -74.82 -0.66
C LYS A 263 9.70 -74.51 -0.94
N ASP A 264 10.27 -73.53 -0.24
CA ASP A 264 11.69 -73.17 -0.40
C ASP A 264 12.64 -74.21 0.24
N LYS A 265 12.15 -75.07 1.15
CA LYS A 265 12.94 -76.18 1.72
C LYS A 265 12.92 -77.44 0.87
N ASP A 266 11.87 -77.64 0.08
CA ASP A 266 11.75 -78.80 -0.83
C ASP A 266 12.51 -78.57 -2.17
N GLU A 267 13.03 -77.37 -2.43
CA GLU A 267 13.86 -77.04 -3.61
C GLU A 267 15.39 -77.08 -3.33
N GLU A 268 15.82 -77.28 -2.07
CA GLU A 268 17.24 -77.39 -1.66
C GLU A 268 17.71 -78.83 -1.30
N GLU A 269 16.89 -79.87 -1.52
CA GLU A 269 17.29 -81.29 -1.47
C GLU A 269 17.20 -81.97 -2.85
#